data_AF-A0A6F8T0F5-F1
#
_entry.id   AF-A0A6F8T0F5-F1
#
_cell.length_a   1.000
_cell.length_b   1.000
_cell.length_c   1.000
_cell.angle_alpha   90.00
_cell.angle_beta   90.00
_cell.angle_gamma   90.00
#
_symmetry.space_group_name_H-M   'P 1'
#
loop_
_entity.id
_entity.type
_entity.pdbx_description
1 polymer ?
#
loop_
_entity_poly.entity_id
_entity_poly.type
_entity_poly.pdbx_seq_one_letter_code
_entity_poly.pdbx_strand_id
1 'polypeptide(L)'
;MSFAATILQFVYGGIDYDKPLWQLIAEQRMKTTNNGLHPGRFVNCIEITMHAYKALLLQSPVFPSTSPLPTLPPFIPGYLAAVHKRILSLDESKQAYFFEEKNCSFSTLKTILKKNNVPFYSHLIIMASLKKLPGGHALSGIVLPNGLYLYDAQGFLPEAWLDENQFDEFYSISHVYVHDSETSLKAIEVFIEQCKSESALPMSPLKEIQPNDEPLLPPVLLGQRLLEFVQLELFRLQAKATIAAGIEQPYLQEKIKEYGQISDDLLNTESNTNLLVSRIKTLVNTAKIVKCHRYSLNWFDPQSLDYFRTFFTPHSEIKVYTGTSSFIEINEYLQSYLMHEIIRLCLLNELDNKYIENKINNFIEELEYLVSGQLNGAHLDSTLERINTLSTQGRHWFGIWGSKSELHYKTYLEPIKNILIDAQENVIWQQPF
;
A
#
# COMPACT_ATOMS: atom_id res chain seq x y z
N MET A 1 -8.26 9.65 15.04
CA MET A 1 -7.50 10.91 14.88
C MET A 1 -6.39 10.97 15.94
N SER A 2 -5.18 11.40 15.58
CA SER A 2 -4.04 11.44 16.51
C SER A 2 -3.86 12.81 17.16
N PHE A 3 -3.30 12.84 18.38
CA PHE A 3 -3.06 14.03 19.22
C PHE A 3 -2.31 15.17 18.50
N ALA A 4 -1.38 14.87 17.58
CA ALA A 4 -0.61 15.88 16.85
C ALA A 4 -1.43 16.62 15.78
N ALA A 5 -2.36 15.92 15.12
CA ALA A 5 -3.30 16.54 14.19
C ALA A 5 -4.30 17.42 14.95
N THR A 6 -4.79 16.94 16.10
CA THR A 6 -5.68 17.71 16.98
C THR A 6 -5.02 18.98 17.52
N ILE A 7 -3.76 18.94 17.95
CA ILE A 7 -3.02 20.15 18.38
C ILE A 7 -2.82 21.12 17.22
N LEU A 8 -2.47 20.63 16.03
CA LEU A 8 -2.32 21.50 14.87
C LEU A 8 -3.64 22.13 14.46
N GLN A 9 -4.72 21.35 14.36
CA GLN A 9 -6.06 21.87 14.12
C GLN A 9 -6.50 22.87 15.19
N PHE A 10 -6.09 22.67 16.44
CA PHE A 10 -6.35 23.61 17.53
C PHE A 10 -5.53 24.91 17.42
N VAL A 11 -4.25 24.83 17.04
CA VAL A 11 -3.36 26.00 16.85
C VAL A 11 -3.74 26.80 15.59
N TYR A 12 -4.22 26.11 14.56
CA TYR A 12 -4.46 26.69 13.25
C TYR A 12 -5.94 27.00 13.00
N GLY A 13 -6.91 26.31 13.60
CA GLY A 13 -8.33 26.69 13.55
C GLY A 13 -9.00 26.39 12.21
N GLY A 14 -8.84 25.16 11.69
CA GLY A 14 -9.45 24.75 10.43
C GLY A 14 -10.99 24.82 10.46
N ILE A 15 -11.56 25.43 9.42
CA ILE A 15 -13.00 25.47 9.14
C ILE A 15 -13.27 24.48 7.99
N ASP A 16 -14.30 23.66 8.10
CA ASP A 16 -14.74 22.80 6.99
C ASP A 16 -15.48 23.64 5.94
N TYR A 17 -15.06 23.55 4.68
CA TYR A 17 -15.64 24.24 3.54
C TYR A 17 -16.43 23.27 2.65
N ASP A 18 -17.52 23.75 2.05
CA ASP A 18 -18.30 22.94 1.11
C ASP A 18 -17.47 22.62 -0.13
N LYS A 19 -17.34 21.32 -0.43
CA LYS A 19 -16.58 20.83 -1.59
C LYS A 19 -17.48 20.25 -2.67
N PRO A 20 -17.15 20.48 -3.96
CA PRO A 20 -17.74 19.72 -5.05
C PRO A 20 -17.54 18.21 -4.85
N LEU A 21 -18.55 17.40 -5.18
CA LEU A 21 -18.53 15.96 -4.97
C LEU A 21 -17.33 15.26 -5.64
N TRP A 22 -16.90 15.73 -6.81
CA TRP A 22 -15.73 15.18 -7.49
C TRP A 22 -14.43 15.37 -6.69
N GLN A 23 -14.30 16.45 -5.91
CA GLN A 23 -13.13 16.67 -5.04
C GLN A 23 -13.18 15.74 -3.83
N LEU A 24 -14.36 15.44 -3.31
CA LEU A 24 -14.55 14.44 -2.25
C LEU A 24 -14.17 13.05 -2.75
N ILE A 25 -14.56 12.68 -3.97
CA ILE A 25 -14.17 11.40 -4.61
C ILE A 25 -12.66 11.37 -4.86
N ALA A 26 -12.07 12.45 -5.39
CA ALA A 26 -10.62 12.55 -5.58
C ALA A 26 -9.87 12.46 -4.24
N GLU A 27 -10.35 13.16 -3.21
CA GLU A 27 -9.82 13.12 -1.84
C GLU A 27 -9.94 11.71 -1.26
N GLN A 28 -11.06 11.03 -1.42
CA GLN A 28 -11.25 9.65 -0.96
C GLN A 28 -10.35 8.68 -1.70
N ARG A 29 -10.19 8.82 -3.02
CA ARG A 29 -9.24 8.05 -3.79
C ARG A 29 -7.86 8.24 -3.19
N MET A 30 -7.35 9.47 -3.19
CA MET A 30 -6.04 9.82 -2.62
C MET A 30 -5.89 9.39 -1.15
N LYS A 31 -6.90 9.53 -0.30
CA LYS A 31 -6.88 9.11 1.12
C LYS A 31 -6.85 7.60 1.28
N THR A 32 -7.65 6.85 0.54
CA THR A 32 -7.65 5.37 0.54
C THR A 32 -6.27 4.84 0.17
N THR A 33 -5.62 5.52 -0.76
CA THR A 33 -4.25 5.22 -1.19
C THR A 33 -3.17 5.78 -0.26
N ASN A 34 -3.55 6.66 0.68
CA ASN A 34 -2.71 7.19 1.75
C ASN A 34 -2.99 6.53 3.12
N ASN A 35 -3.81 5.47 3.19
CA ASN A 35 -4.11 4.79 4.46
C ASN A 35 -2.83 4.16 5.04
N GLY A 36 -2.33 4.71 6.15
CA GLY A 36 -1.06 4.33 6.77
C GLY A 36 -0.17 5.50 7.20
N LEU A 37 -0.55 6.74 6.89
CA LEU A 37 0.23 7.95 7.21
C LEU A 37 0.28 8.28 8.71
N HIS A 38 1.49 8.58 9.19
CA HIS A 38 1.75 9.18 10.50
C HIS A 38 2.76 10.35 10.35
N PRO A 39 2.82 11.28 11.32
CA PRO A 39 3.22 12.66 11.10
C PRO A 39 4.74 12.87 11.12
N GLY A 40 5.43 12.50 10.04
CA GLY A 40 6.79 12.94 9.74
C GLY A 40 6.78 14.13 8.77
N ARG A 41 6.91 15.37 9.27
CA ARG A 41 6.27 16.53 8.61
C ARG A 41 6.90 17.06 7.30
N PHE A 42 8.19 16.93 7.01
CA PHE A 42 8.76 17.56 5.80
C PHE A 42 9.19 16.57 4.71
N VAL A 43 9.95 15.53 5.08
CA VAL A 43 10.44 14.51 4.13
C VAL A 43 9.27 13.69 3.59
N ASN A 44 8.34 13.22 4.44
CA ASN A 44 7.15 12.50 3.95
C ASN A 44 6.27 13.37 3.07
N CYS A 45 6.23 14.69 3.29
CA CYS A 45 5.42 15.65 2.53
C CYS A 45 5.77 15.60 1.03
N ILE A 46 7.08 15.63 0.76
CA ILE A 46 7.60 15.58 -0.59
C ILE A 46 7.49 14.16 -1.16
N GLU A 47 7.81 13.12 -0.38
CA GLU A 47 7.69 11.74 -0.85
C GLU A 47 6.25 11.35 -1.19
N ILE A 48 5.27 11.72 -0.37
CA ILE A 48 3.84 11.50 -0.64
C ILE A 48 3.42 12.27 -1.88
N THR A 49 3.83 13.53 -2.02
CA THR A 49 3.51 14.32 -3.23
C THR A 49 4.14 13.72 -4.49
N MET A 50 5.34 13.16 -4.37
CA MET A 50 6.04 12.48 -5.46
C MET A 50 5.43 11.11 -5.79
N HIS A 51 4.92 10.40 -4.79
CA HIS A 51 4.12 9.19 -4.98
C HIS A 51 2.79 9.51 -5.67
N ALA A 52 2.10 10.54 -5.17
CA ALA A 52 0.88 11.12 -5.76
C ALA A 52 1.10 11.49 -7.22
N TYR A 53 2.29 11.99 -7.56
CA TYR A 53 2.61 12.27 -8.95
C TYR A 53 2.91 10.99 -9.76
N LYS A 54 3.74 10.08 -9.23
CA LYS A 54 4.13 8.85 -9.93
C LYS A 54 2.94 7.93 -10.23
N ALA A 55 2.00 7.75 -9.29
CA ALA A 55 0.89 6.85 -9.56
C ALA A 55 -0.14 7.45 -10.52
N LEU A 56 -0.28 8.79 -10.56
CA LEU A 56 -1.02 9.45 -11.65
C LEU A 56 -0.36 9.13 -13.00
N LEU A 57 0.96 9.32 -13.14
CA LEU A 57 1.69 9.01 -14.38
C LEU A 57 1.54 7.56 -14.83
N LEU A 58 1.60 6.62 -13.90
CA LEU A 58 1.46 5.20 -14.19
C LEU A 58 0.01 4.75 -14.41
N GLN A 59 -0.97 5.66 -14.28
CA GLN A 59 -2.40 5.35 -14.24
C GLN A 59 -2.70 4.23 -13.23
N SER A 60 -1.88 4.13 -12.20
CA SER A 60 -2.00 3.11 -11.18
C SER A 60 -3.19 3.47 -10.30
N PRO A 61 -4.13 2.52 -10.05
CA PRO A 61 -5.18 2.74 -9.07
C PRO A 61 -4.62 2.86 -7.63
N VAL A 62 -3.30 2.69 -7.45
CA VAL A 62 -2.65 2.62 -6.16
C VAL A 62 -1.51 3.63 -6.04
N PHE A 63 -1.71 4.70 -5.26
CA PHE A 63 -0.62 5.35 -4.54
C PHE A 63 -0.20 4.46 -3.37
N PRO A 64 1.10 4.24 -3.18
CA PRO A 64 1.56 3.40 -2.10
C PRO A 64 1.43 4.15 -0.75
N SER A 65 0.92 3.46 0.27
CA SER A 65 0.76 4.04 1.61
C SER A 65 2.11 4.32 2.25
N THR A 66 2.43 5.58 2.54
CA THR A 66 3.69 5.90 3.25
C THR A 66 3.54 5.63 4.76
N SER A 67 4.58 5.07 5.38
CA SER A 67 4.58 4.68 6.79
C SER A 67 4.85 5.88 7.72
N PRO A 68 4.39 5.84 8.99
CA PRO A 68 4.94 6.66 10.07
C PRO A 68 6.46 6.80 10.01
N LEU A 69 6.94 8.03 10.20
CA LEU A 69 8.27 8.22 10.78
C LEU A 69 8.14 8.22 12.30
N PRO A 70 8.76 7.27 13.03
CA PRO A 70 9.02 7.46 14.44
C PRO A 70 10.17 8.47 14.56
N THR A 71 9.88 9.60 15.21
CA THR A 71 10.76 10.76 15.45
C THR A 71 11.03 11.68 14.25
N LEU A 72 11.03 12.99 14.54
CA LEU A 72 11.37 14.03 13.57
C LEU A 72 12.81 13.81 13.09
N PRO A 73 13.04 13.57 11.79
CA PRO A 73 14.40 13.67 11.29
C PRO A 73 14.88 15.12 11.52
N PRO A 74 16.11 15.36 12.00
CA PRO A 74 16.74 16.66 11.79
C PRO A 74 16.63 17.12 10.30
N PHE A 75 16.87 18.39 10.04
CA PHE A 75 16.76 18.92 8.69
C PHE A 75 17.89 18.32 7.81
N ILE A 76 17.56 17.54 6.76
CA ILE A 76 18.56 17.06 5.77
C ILE A 76 19.11 18.27 5.00
N PRO A 77 20.39 18.64 5.17
CA PRO A 77 20.98 19.69 4.36
C PRO A 77 20.96 19.28 2.87
N GLY A 78 20.47 20.16 2.00
CA GLY A 78 20.43 19.92 0.55
C GLY A 78 19.30 19.03 0.04
N TYR A 79 18.40 18.54 0.91
CA TYR A 79 17.29 17.66 0.49
C TYR A 79 16.39 18.31 -0.57
N LEU A 80 16.05 19.59 -0.41
CA LEU A 80 15.28 20.33 -1.41
C LEU A 80 15.93 20.34 -2.81
N ALA A 81 17.26 20.48 -2.86
CA ALA A 81 17.99 20.44 -4.12
C ALA A 81 18.03 19.02 -4.74
N ALA A 82 18.06 17.97 -3.90
CA ALA A 82 17.98 16.58 -4.35
C ALA A 82 16.55 16.20 -4.81
N VAL A 83 15.52 16.75 -4.17
CA VAL A 83 14.11 16.57 -4.55
C VAL A 83 13.86 17.07 -5.96
N HIS A 84 14.39 18.25 -6.31
CA HIS A 84 14.28 18.77 -7.67
C HIS A 84 14.88 17.82 -8.72
N LYS A 85 16.05 17.23 -8.46
CA LYS A 85 16.66 16.24 -9.35
C LYS A 85 15.80 15.00 -9.53
N ARG A 86 15.08 14.60 -8.48
CA ARG A 86 14.19 13.44 -8.49
C ARG A 86 12.87 13.70 -9.21
N ILE A 87 12.29 14.88 -8.99
CA ILE A 87 11.19 15.44 -9.78
C ILE A 87 11.48 15.28 -11.27
N LEU A 88 12.68 15.68 -11.69
CA LEU A 88 13.15 15.56 -13.07
C LEU A 88 13.45 14.13 -13.53
N SER A 89 13.67 13.17 -12.62
CA SER A 89 13.97 11.78 -12.98
C SER A 89 12.72 10.89 -13.06
N LEU A 90 11.60 11.28 -12.44
CA LEU A 90 10.35 10.53 -12.50
C LEU A 90 9.61 10.70 -13.83
N ASP A 91 9.93 11.74 -14.58
CA ASP A 91 9.36 12.02 -15.89
C ASP A 91 10.48 12.18 -16.93
N GLU A 92 10.70 11.10 -17.69
CA GLU A 92 11.78 11.01 -18.69
C GLU A 92 11.66 12.04 -19.82
N SER A 93 10.48 12.65 -19.99
CA SER A 93 10.22 13.68 -21.00
C SER A 93 10.73 15.08 -20.62
N LYS A 94 11.23 15.26 -19.38
CA LYS A 94 11.95 16.45 -18.85
C LYS A 94 11.43 17.81 -19.36
N GLN A 95 10.34 18.28 -18.77
CA GLN A 95 9.89 19.69 -18.89
C GLN A 95 9.67 20.39 -17.54
N ALA A 96 10.01 19.78 -16.41
CA ALA A 96 9.80 20.45 -15.13
C ALA A 96 10.69 21.70 -14.95
N TYR A 97 10.10 22.81 -14.52
CA TYR A 97 10.78 24.05 -14.17
C TYR A 97 10.31 24.55 -12.81
N PHE A 98 11.02 25.51 -12.24
CA PHE A 98 10.66 26.08 -10.95
C PHE A 98 10.72 27.60 -10.96
N PHE A 99 9.94 28.19 -10.05
CA PHE A 99 10.02 29.61 -9.73
C PHE A 99 10.28 29.76 -8.23
N GLU A 100 11.19 30.67 -7.86
CA GLU A 100 11.43 31.07 -6.47
C GLU A 100 10.68 32.36 -6.21
N GLU A 101 9.67 32.30 -5.36
CA GLU A 101 8.84 33.46 -5.01
C GLU A 101 8.51 33.39 -3.51
N LYS A 102 9.28 34.14 -2.72
CA LYS A 102 9.24 34.08 -1.26
C LYS A 102 8.07 34.87 -0.70
N ASN A 103 7.38 34.30 0.29
CA ASN A 103 6.30 34.91 1.05
C ASN A 103 5.09 35.33 0.20
N CYS A 104 4.81 34.59 -0.87
CA CYS A 104 3.68 34.89 -1.75
C CYS A 104 2.36 34.30 -1.24
N SER A 105 1.27 35.03 -1.47
CA SER A 105 -0.11 34.60 -1.22
C SER A 105 -0.63 33.66 -2.32
N PHE A 106 -1.75 33.00 -2.07
CA PHE A 106 -2.45 32.14 -3.05
C PHE A 106 -2.84 32.93 -4.31
N SER A 107 -3.32 34.17 -4.14
CA SER A 107 -3.67 35.05 -5.27
C SER A 107 -2.45 35.43 -6.12
N THR A 108 -1.31 35.66 -5.46
CA THR A 108 -0.03 35.93 -6.11
C THR A 108 0.43 34.71 -6.90
N LEU A 109 0.29 33.51 -6.33
CA LEU A 109 0.60 32.25 -7.02
C LEU A 109 -0.21 32.10 -8.30
N LYS A 110 -1.53 32.29 -8.25
CA LYS A 110 -2.38 32.25 -9.46
C LYS A 110 -1.90 33.21 -10.55
N THR A 111 -1.48 34.42 -10.14
CA THR A 111 -0.95 35.43 -11.05
C THR A 111 0.37 34.99 -11.68
N ILE A 112 1.27 34.39 -10.89
CA ILE A 112 2.55 33.85 -11.36
C ILE A 112 2.33 32.72 -12.36
N LEU A 113 1.45 31.77 -12.06
CA LEU A 113 1.12 30.65 -12.95
C LEU A 113 0.59 31.16 -14.30
N LYS A 114 -0.33 32.13 -14.26
CA LYS A 114 -0.88 32.77 -15.47
C LYS A 114 0.19 33.51 -16.27
N LYS A 115 1.04 34.30 -15.60
CA LYS A 115 2.13 35.06 -16.25
C LYS A 115 3.11 34.16 -16.98
N ASN A 116 3.39 32.98 -16.41
CA ASN A 116 4.31 32.01 -16.99
C ASN A 116 3.64 31.04 -17.97
N ASN A 117 2.35 31.24 -18.30
CA ASN A 117 1.58 30.37 -19.19
C ASN A 117 1.63 28.89 -18.79
N VAL A 118 1.56 28.60 -17.48
CA VAL A 118 1.52 27.23 -16.99
C VAL A 118 0.29 26.51 -17.58
N PRO A 119 0.46 25.38 -18.27
CA PRO A 119 -0.66 24.66 -18.89
C PRO A 119 -1.74 24.21 -17.90
N PHE A 120 -2.94 23.96 -18.43
CA PHE A 120 -3.96 23.25 -17.65
C PHE A 120 -3.56 21.79 -17.49
N TYR A 121 -3.97 21.21 -16.37
CA TYR A 121 -3.61 19.90 -15.86
C TYR A 121 -2.15 19.74 -15.43
N SER A 122 -1.39 20.84 -15.31
CA SER A 122 -0.06 20.78 -14.71
C SER A 122 -0.14 20.40 -13.23
N HIS A 123 0.75 19.52 -12.80
CA HIS A 123 0.96 19.21 -11.38
C HIS A 123 2.00 20.15 -10.79
N LEU A 124 1.72 20.66 -9.60
CA LEU A 124 2.60 21.55 -8.86
C LEU A 124 3.08 20.87 -7.58
N ILE A 125 4.35 21.07 -7.27
CA ILE A 125 4.88 20.79 -5.93
C ILE A 125 5.28 22.12 -5.32
N ILE A 126 4.52 22.57 -4.33
CA ILE A 126 4.67 23.88 -3.70
C ILE A 126 5.33 23.71 -2.35
N MET A 127 6.57 24.16 -2.24
CA MET A 127 7.25 24.28 -0.95
C MET A 127 6.78 25.56 -0.28
N ALA A 128 6.20 25.42 0.91
CA ALA A 128 5.70 26.53 1.71
C ALA A 128 6.38 26.56 3.08
N SER A 129 6.48 27.74 3.68
CA SER A 129 6.75 27.90 5.11
C SER A 129 5.44 28.04 5.88
N LEU A 130 5.43 27.53 7.11
CA LEU A 130 4.30 27.71 8.02
C LEU A 130 4.36 29.11 8.66
N LYS A 131 3.23 29.83 8.67
CA LYS A 131 3.17 31.20 9.20
C LYS A 131 3.18 31.26 10.74
N LYS A 132 2.51 30.33 11.42
CA LYS A 132 2.37 30.36 12.90
C LYS A 132 3.41 29.52 13.66
N LEU A 133 4.11 28.60 13.01
CA LEU A 133 5.16 27.77 13.62
C LEU A 133 6.40 27.71 12.71
N PRO A 134 7.62 27.66 13.27
CA PRO A 134 8.82 27.45 12.47
C PRO A 134 8.78 26.06 11.80
N GLY A 135 8.85 26.04 10.48
CA GLY A 135 8.83 24.81 9.70
C GLY A 135 8.54 25.05 8.22
N GLY A 136 8.87 24.06 7.41
CA GLY A 136 8.47 23.97 6.00
C GLY A 136 7.39 22.92 5.81
N HIS A 137 6.67 23.03 4.71
CA HIS A 137 5.65 22.10 4.25
C HIS A 137 5.73 21.94 2.73
N ALA A 138 5.28 20.81 2.19
CA ALA A 138 5.14 20.62 0.75
C ALA A 138 3.67 20.35 0.43
N LEU A 139 3.14 21.06 -0.54
CA LEU A 139 1.77 20.94 -1.00
C LEU A 139 1.75 20.45 -2.43
N SER A 140 0.80 19.58 -2.74
CA SER A 140 0.49 19.20 -4.11
C SER A 140 -0.46 20.23 -4.69
N GLY A 141 -0.30 20.62 -5.95
CA GLY A 141 -1.22 21.49 -6.66
C GLY A 141 -1.62 20.90 -8.01
N ILE A 142 -2.83 21.19 -8.46
CA ILE A 142 -3.29 20.87 -9.81
C ILE A 142 -3.85 22.15 -10.42
N VAL A 143 -3.32 22.51 -11.58
CA VAL A 143 -3.84 23.63 -12.37
C VAL A 143 -4.99 23.12 -13.21
N LEU A 144 -6.20 23.65 -13.05
CA LEU A 144 -7.37 23.31 -13.87
C LEU A 144 -7.87 24.55 -14.63
N PRO A 145 -8.68 24.37 -15.69
CA PRO A 145 -9.26 25.50 -16.44
C PRO A 145 -10.01 26.52 -15.57
N ASN A 146 -10.59 26.07 -14.47
CA ASN A 146 -11.40 26.86 -13.55
C ASN A 146 -10.64 27.34 -12.30
N GLY A 147 -9.36 26.99 -12.11
CA GLY A 147 -8.60 27.46 -10.96
C GLY A 147 -7.40 26.61 -10.57
N LEU A 148 -6.77 26.98 -9.46
CA LEU A 148 -5.70 26.22 -8.82
C LEU A 148 -6.29 25.45 -7.64
N TYR A 149 -6.02 24.16 -7.57
CA TYR A 149 -6.47 23.30 -6.48
C TYR A 149 -5.27 22.78 -5.72
N LEU A 150 -5.18 23.10 -4.43
CA LEU A 150 -4.08 22.67 -3.58
C LEU A 150 -4.52 21.56 -2.65
N TYR A 151 -3.73 20.49 -2.62
CA TYR A 151 -3.93 19.33 -1.78
C TYR A 151 -2.79 19.21 -0.76
N ASP A 152 -3.14 19.33 0.51
CA ASP A 152 -2.32 18.99 1.65
C ASP A 152 -2.36 17.49 1.92
N ALA A 153 -1.38 16.80 1.33
CA ALA A 153 -1.27 15.36 1.39
C ALA A 153 -1.00 14.78 2.79
N GLN A 154 -0.72 15.62 3.78
CA GLN A 154 -0.46 15.19 5.15
C GLN A 154 -1.68 15.30 6.08
N GLY A 155 -2.76 15.96 5.64
CA GLY A 155 -3.89 16.26 6.52
C GLY A 155 -3.47 17.10 7.72
N PHE A 156 -2.58 18.08 7.51
CA PHE A 156 -2.26 19.10 8.52
C PHE A 156 -3.51 19.93 8.82
N LEU A 157 -4.35 20.19 7.81
CA LEU A 157 -5.71 20.70 7.98
C LEU A 157 -6.75 19.55 8.04
N PRO A 158 -7.95 19.81 8.60
CA PRO A 158 -9.07 18.84 8.59
C PRO A 158 -9.39 18.36 7.17
N GLU A 159 -9.19 19.27 6.22
CA GLU A 159 -9.41 19.08 4.81
C GLU A 159 -8.10 18.81 4.07
N ALA A 160 -8.14 17.84 3.16
CA ALA A 160 -6.98 17.57 2.33
C ALA A 160 -6.88 18.56 1.16
N TRP A 161 -7.97 19.18 0.72
CA TRP A 161 -7.94 20.30 -0.23
C TRP A 161 -7.97 21.64 0.53
N LEU A 162 -7.10 22.57 0.16
CA LEU A 162 -6.99 23.87 0.81
C LEU A 162 -7.87 24.91 0.12
N ASP A 163 -8.76 25.55 0.89
CA ASP A 163 -9.37 26.81 0.46
C ASP A 163 -8.31 27.92 0.34
N GLU A 164 -8.54 28.90 -0.54
CA GLU A 164 -7.59 29.98 -0.78
C GLU A 164 -7.29 30.77 0.50
N ASN A 165 -8.31 31.01 1.34
CA ASN A 165 -8.18 31.76 2.58
C ASN A 165 -7.41 30.96 3.63
N GLN A 166 -7.65 29.65 3.70
CA GLN A 166 -6.87 28.75 4.57
C GLN A 166 -5.40 28.73 4.16
N PHE A 167 -5.13 28.70 2.84
CA PHE A 167 -3.77 28.75 2.36
C PHE A 167 -3.06 30.03 2.83
N ASP A 168 -3.70 31.18 2.64
CA ASP A 168 -3.14 32.48 3.05
C ASP A 168 -3.09 32.68 4.56
N GLU A 169 -3.85 31.92 5.36
CA GLU A 169 -3.71 31.95 6.80
C GLU A 169 -2.48 31.15 7.27
N PHE A 170 -2.21 30.01 6.64
CA PHE A 170 -1.28 29.01 7.18
C PHE A 170 0.07 28.94 6.50
N TYR A 171 0.12 29.28 5.21
CA TYR A 171 1.26 29.02 4.35
C TYR A 171 1.78 30.30 3.69
N SER A 172 3.09 30.34 3.50
CA SER A 172 3.81 31.31 2.67
C SER A 172 4.63 30.54 1.65
N ILE A 173 4.49 30.87 0.37
CA ILE A 173 5.22 30.13 -0.68
C ILE A 173 6.72 30.42 -0.59
N SER A 174 7.51 29.40 -0.90
CA SER A 174 8.95 29.47 -1.01
C SER A 174 9.39 29.11 -2.44
N HIS A 175 9.03 27.91 -2.89
CA HIS A 175 9.39 27.40 -4.22
C HIS A 175 8.20 26.69 -4.84
N VAL A 176 8.04 26.80 -6.15
CA VAL A 176 7.01 26.07 -6.91
C VAL A 176 7.70 25.31 -8.02
N TYR A 177 7.56 23.99 -8.00
CA TYR A 177 7.95 23.13 -9.11
C TYR A 177 6.72 22.86 -9.97
N VAL A 178 6.86 22.99 -11.28
CA VAL A 178 5.79 22.75 -12.26
C VAL A 178 6.14 21.53 -13.08
N HIS A 179 5.18 20.64 -13.24
CA HIS A 179 5.24 19.49 -14.12
C HIS A 179 4.14 19.58 -15.17
N ASP A 180 4.54 19.68 -16.43
CA ASP A 180 3.63 19.94 -17.54
C ASP A 180 3.97 19.18 -18.83
N SER A 181 4.65 18.03 -18.72
CA SER A 181 4.86 17.15 -19.87
C SER A 181 3.53 16.62 -20.43
N GLU A 182 3.49 16.34 -21.73
CA GLU A 182 2.29 15.79 -22.40
C GLU A 182 1.73 14.54 -21.69
N THR A 183 2.61 13.64 -21.24
CA THR A 183 2.24 12.44 -20.47
C THR A 183 1.58 12.79 -19.14
N SER A 184 2.17 13.75 -18.40
CA SER A 184 1.65 14.18 -17.10
C SER A 184 0.30 14.88 -17.22
N LEU A 185 0.17 15.80 -18.18
CA LEU A 185 -1.06 16.55 -18.44
C LEU A 185 -2.21 15.58 -18.76
N LYS A 186 -1.97 14.62 -19.65
CA LYS A 186 -2.97 13.60 -20.03
C LYS A 186 -3.37 12.71 -18.86
N ALA A 187 -2.41 12.27 -18.04
CA ALA A 187 -2.69 11.41 -16.90
C ALA A 187 -3.56 12.11 -15.85
N ILE A 188 -3.25 13.38 -15.56
CA ILE A 188 -4.00 14.21 -14.61
C ILE A 188 -5.39 14.52 -15.16
N GLU A 189 -5.50 14.85 -16.44
CA GLU A 189 -6.79 15.05 -17.10
C GLU A 189 -7.68 13.80 -16.99
N VAL A 190 -7.16 12.62 -17.32
CA VAL A 190 -7.91 11.35 -17.21
C VAL A 190 -8.37 11.10 -15.77
N PHE A 191 -7.51 11.30 -14.78
CA PHE A 191 -7.86 11.12 -13.37
C PHE A 191 -9.00 12.06 -12.94
N ILE A 192 -8.92 13.33 -13.30
CA ILE A 192 -9.94 14.34 -12.95
C ILE A 192 -11.27 14.03 -13.66
N GLU A 193 -11.24 13.67 -14.93
CA GLU A 193 -12.46 13.32 -15.69
C GLU A 193 -13.12 12.05 -15.14
N GLN A 194 -12.35 11.05 -14.71
CA GLN A 194 -12.89 9.88 -14.00
C GLN A 194 -13.62 10.29 -12.72
N CYS A 195 -13.00 11.11 -11.88
CA CYS A 195 -13.62 11.58 -10.63
C CYS A 195 -14.90 12.39 -10.88
N LYS A 196 -14.92 13.23 -11.91
CA LYS A 196 -16.12 13.96 -12.33
C LYS A 196 -17.21 13.02 -12.84
N SER A 197 -16.85 12.02 -13.65
CA SER A 197 -17.82 11.05 -14.18
C SER A 197 -18.49 10.24 -13.07
N GLU A 198 -17.73 9.86 -12.04
CA GLU A 198 -18.24 9.15 -10.87
C GLU A 198 -19.14 10.03 -10.01
N SER A 199 -18.82 11.32 -9.90
CA SER A 199 -19.67 12.29 -9.20
C SER A 199 -21.02 12.51 -9.87
N ALA A 200 -21.16 12.19 -11.16
CA ALA A 200 -22.39 12.34 -11.92
C ALA A 200 -23.32 11.10 -11.83
N LEU A 201 -22.82 9.98 -11.29
CA LEU A 201 -23.63 8.78 -11.06
C LEU A 201 -24.54 9.00 -9.83
N PRO A 202 -25.79 8.51 -9.84
CA PRO A 202 -26.65 8.59 -8.66
C PRO A 202 -25.95 7.88 -7.50
N MET A 203 -25.64 8.64 -6.45
CA MET A 203 -24.98 8.12 -5.26
C MET A 203 -25.84 7.01 -4.64
N SER A 204 -25.54 5.75 -4.99
CA SER A 204 -25.67 4.70 -3.98
C SER A 204 -24.78 5.13 -2.82
N PRO A 205 -25.22 4.97 -1.55
CA PRO A 205 -24.36 5.32 -0.43
C PRO A 205 -23.04 4.61 -0.67
N LEU A 206 -22.00 5.40 -0.97
CA LEU A 206 -20.65 4.95 -1.17
C LEU A 206 -20.32 4.26 0.14
N LYS A 207 -20.47 2.93 0.16
CA LYS A 207 -20.14 2.11 1.30
C LYS A 207 -18.70 2.49 1.62
N GLU A 208 -18.49 3.02 2.83
CA GLU A 208 -17.22 2.80 3.50
C GLU A 208 -16.88 1.35 3.23
N ILE A 209 -15.76 1.12 2.54
CA ILE A 209 -15.23 -0.22 2.36
C ILE A 209 -14.80 -0.64 3.77
N GLN A 210 -15.78 -1.09 4.56
CA GLN A 210 -15.51 -1.93 5.69
C GLN A 210 -14.72 -3.11 5.15
N PRO A 211 -13.69 -3.58 5.88
CA PRO A 211 -12.88 -4.71 5.44
C PRO A 211 -13.84 -5.85 5.06
N ASN A 212 -13.89 -6.12 3.75
CA ASN A 212 -14.96 -6.87 3.11
C ASN A 212 -15.26 -8.18 3.83
N ASP A 213 -16.55 -8.51 3.89
CA ASP A 213 -17.11 -9.74 4.42
C ASP A 213 -16.75 -11.01 3.62
N GLU A 214 -15.80 -10.95 2.70
CA GLU A 214 -15.44 -12.07 1.83
C GLU A 214 -14.46 -13.05 2.52
N PRO A 215 -14.78 -14.35 2.59
CA PRO A 215 -13.98 -15.37 3.29
C PRO A 215 -12.72 -15.81 2.53
N LEU A 216 -12.49 -15.33 1.31
CA LEU A 216 -11.33 -15.65 0.48
C LEU A 216 -10.66 -14.35 0.05
N LEU A 217 -9.36 -14.21 0.32
CA LEU A 217 -8.52 -13.25 -0.40
C LEU A 217 -8.18 -13.87 -1.76
N PRO A 218 -8.82 -13.49 -2.88
CA PRO A 218 -8.53 -14.15 -4.15
C PRO A 218 -7.05 -13.96 -4.55
N PRO A 219 -6.44 -14.92 -5.26
CA PRO A 219 -5.03 -14.84 -5.69
C PRO A 219 -4.69 -13.54 -6.43
N VAL A 220 -5.66 -13.03 -7.19
CA VAL A 220 -5.56 -11.74 -7.89
C VAL A 220 -5.36 -10.59 -6.92
N LEU A 221 -6.17 -10.54 -5.85
CA LEU A 221 -6.09 -9.50 -4.84
C LEU A 221 -4.80 -9.63 -4.01
N LEU A 222 -4.37 -10.85 -3.67
CA LEU A 222 -3.06 -11.06 -3.04
C LEU A 222 -1.92 -10.53 -3.93
N GLY A 223 -1.96 -10.81 -5.24
CA GLY A 223 -0.99 -10.31 -6.20
C GLY A 223 -0.97 -8.79 -6.30
N GLN A 224 -2.14 -8.15 -6.33
CA GLN A 224 -2.26 -6.70 -6.29
C GLN A 224 -1.64 -6.14 -5.01
N ARG A 225 -2.03 -6.65 -3.84
CA ARG A 225 -1.48 -6.22 -2.53
C ARG A 225 0.05 -6.38 -2.44
N LEU A 226 0.59 -7.47 -2.96
CA LEU A 226 2.04 -7.66 -3.06
C LEU A 226 2.71 -6.62 -3.94
N LEU A 227 2.12 -6.33 -5.11
CA LEU A 227 2.66 -5.36 -6.05
C LEU A 227 2.68 -3.95 -5.44
N GLU A 228 1.60 -3.58 -4.74
CA GLU A 228 1.50 -2.31 -4.01
C GLU A 228 2.63 -2.15 -2.99
N PHE A 229 2.87 -3.19 -2.18
CA PHE A 229 3.96 -3.22 -1.20
C PHE A 229 5.33 -3.07 -1.87
N VAL A 230 5.59 -3.83 -2.93
CA VAL A 230 6.89 -3.88 -3.63
C VAL A 230 7.20 -2.56 -4.32
N GLN A 231 6.22 -1.96 -5.00
CA GLN A 231 6.38 -0.67 -5.67
C GLN A 231 6.73 0.46 -4.70
N LEU A 232 6.17 0.42 -3.48
CA LEU A 232 6.52 1.35 -2.42
C LEU A 232 7.96 1.18 -1.96
N GLU A 233 8.38 -0.06 -1.67
CA GLU A 233 9.74 -0.34 -1.23
C GLU A 233 10.75 0.07 -2.30
N LEU A 234 10.50 -0.26 -3.57
CA LEU A 234 11.31 0.21 -4.70
C LEU A 234 11.48 1.72 -4.71
N PHE A 235 10.38 2.46 -4.56
CA PHE A 235 10.45 3.91 -4.52
C PHE A 235 11.26 4.43 -3.35
N ARG A 236 11.09 3.88 -2.14
CA ARG A 236 11.87 4.25 -0.94
C ARG A 236 13.36 3.99 -1.16
N LEU A 237 13.71 2.89 -1.80
CA LEU A 237 15.10 2.54 -2.10
C LEU A 237 15.70 3.47 -3.17
N GLN A 238 14.94 3.75 -4.23
CA GLN A 238 15.33 4.70 -5.27
C GLN A 238 15.47 6.13 -4.71
N ALA A 239 14.61 6.52 -3.77
CA ALA A 239 14.71 7.77 -3.01
C ALA A 239 16.06 7.89 -2.33
N LYS A 240 16.39 6.85 -1.54
CA LYS A 240 17.63 6.77 -0.80
C LYS A 240 18.85 6.81 -1.73
N ALA A 241 18.78 6.11 -2.86
CA ALA A 241 19.86 6.06 -3.84
C ALA A 241 20.12 7.44 -4.48
N THR A 242 19.06 8.19 -4.76
CA THR A 242 19.15 9.54 -5.34
C THR A 242 19.78 10.53 -4.36
N ILE A 243 19.44 10.45 -3.08
CA ILE A 243 19.98 11.35 -2.04
C ILE A 243 21.43 11.00 -1.70
N ALA A 244 21.77 9.70 -1.68
CA ALA A 244 23.12 9.21 -1.48
C ALA A 244 23.99 9.28 -2.75
N ALA A 245 23.53 9.93 -3.83
CA ALA A 245 24.24 10.02 -5.09
C ALA A 245 25.67 10.57 -4.88
N GLY A 246 26.66 9.78 -5.27
CA GLY A 246 28.09 10.07 -5.03
C GLY A 246 28.73 9.25 -3.90
N ILE A 247 27.95 8.44 -3.18
CA ILE A 247 28.44 7.43 -2.22
C ILE A 247 28.09 6.06 -2.78
N GLU A 248 29.09 5.20 -2.98
CA GLU A 248 28.83 3.81 -3.37
C GLU A 248 28.06 3.08 -2.27
N GLN A 249 26.86 2.58 -2.61
CA GLN A 249 26.04 1.74 -1.72
C GLN A 249 25.63 0.45 -2.44
N PRO A 250 26.54 -0.53 -2.59
CA PRO A 250 26.26 -1.78 -3.31
C PRO A 250 25.03 -2.53 -2.78
N TYR A 251 24.87 -2.57 -1.46
CA TYR A 251 23.70 -3.18 -0.81
C TYR A 251 22.38 -2.53 -1.21
N LEU A 252 22.34 -1.21 -1.37
CA LEU A 252 21.13 -0.49 -1.78
C LEU A 252 20.72 -0.85 -3.21
N GLN A 253 21.69 -0.94 -4.12
CA GLN A 253 21.45 -1.32 -5.52
C GLN A 253 21.01 -2.78 -5.65
N GLU A 254 21.59 -3.68 -4.85
CA GLU A 254 21.17 -5.07 -4.75
C GLU A 254 19.69 -5.16 -4.33
N LYS A 255 19.27 -4.41 -3.30
CA LYS A 255 17.86 -4.41 -2.86
C LYS A 255 16.91 -3.79 -3.89
N ILE A 256 17.31 -2.73 -4.59
CA ILE A 256 16.51 -2.19 -5.71
C ILE A 256 16.30 -3.27 -6.77
N LYS A 257 17.34 -4.03 -7.10
CA LYS A 257 17.27 -5.12 -8.08
C LYS A 257 16.36 -6.26 -7.59
N GLU A 258 16.51 -6.71 -6.35
CA GLU A 258 15.68 -7.78 -5.77
C GLU A 258 14.18 -7.43 -5.80
N TYR A 259 13.80 -6.23 -5.35
CA TYR A 259 12.40 -5.81 -5.42
C TYR A 259 11.94 -5.53 -6.85
N GLY A 260 12.84 -5.11 -7.75
CA GLY A 260 12.54 -4.91 -9.17
C GLY A 260 12.12 -6.22 -9.83
N GLN A 261 12.88 -7.29 -9.57
CA GLN A 261 12.55 -8.64 -10.03
C GLN A 261 11.19 -9.11 -9.53
N ILE A 262 10.87 -8.86 -8.25
CA ILE A 262 9.54 -9.21 -7.70
C ILE A 262 8.43 -8.43 -8.41
N SER A 263 8.62 -7.14 -8.67
CA SER A 263 7.64 -6.32 -9.38
C SER A 263 7.38 -6.86 -10.78
N ASP A 264 8.45 -7.19 -11.52
CA ASP A 264 8.36 -7.75 -12.87
C ASP A 264 7.68 -9.12 -12.86
N ASP A 265 8.04 -9.99 -11.90
CA ASP A 265 7.40 -11.28 -11.71
C ASP A 265 5.90 -11.11 -11.51
N LEU A 266 5.49 -10.19 -10.61
CA LEU A 266 4.09 -9.94 -10.29
C LEU A 266 3.26 -9.46 -11.50
N LEU A 267 3.84 -8.60 -12.33
CA LEU A 267 3.20 -8.04 -13.53
C LEU A 267 3.07 -9.08 -14.66
N ASN A 268 3.99 -10.04 -14.76
CA ASN A 268 4.06 -10.96 -15.90
C ASN A 268 3.33 -12.31 -15.68
N THR A 269 2.66 -12.54 -14.54
CA THR A 269 2.15 -13.88 -14.17
C THR A 269 0.72 -14.21 -14.63
N GLU A 270 0.06 -13.38 -15.44
CA GLU A 270 -1.38 -13.54 -15.75
C GLU A 270 -1.75 -14.85 -16.49
N SER A 271 -0.78 -15.59 -17.02
CA SER A 271 -1.00 -16.80 -17.82
C SER A 271 -0.73 -18.14 -17.11
N ASN A 272 -0.39 -18.14 -15.81
CA ASN A 272 -0.04 -19.37 -15.09
C ASN A 272 -1.26 -20.14 -14.56
N THR A 273 -1.35 -21.43 -14.90
CA THR A 273 -2.36 -22.40 -14.39
C THR A 273 -2.32 -22.60 -12.87
N ASN A 274 -1.29 -22.10 -12.18
CA ASN A 274 -1.16 -22.17 -10.73
C ASN A 274 -0.86 -20.79 -10.09
N LEU A 275 -1.73 -19.82 -10.40
CA LEU A 275 -1.59 -18.44 -9.95
C LEU A 275 -1.49 -18.32 -8.42
N LEU A 276 -2.31 -19.05 -7.67
CA LEU A 276 -2.31 -19.00 -6.21
C LEU A 276 -0.95 -19.40 -5.61
N VAL A 277 -0.41 -20.56 -5.98
CA VAL A 277 0.90 -21.02 -5.49
C VAL A 277 2.00 -20.06 -5.89
N SER A 278 1.96 -19.53 -7.12
CA SER A 278 2.93 -18.55 -7.58
C SER A 278 2.91 -17.28 -6.70
N ARG A 279 1.73 -16.71 -6.44
CA ARG A 279 1.58 -15.53 -5.56
C ARG A 279 2.06 -15.78 -4.14
N ILE A 280 1.79 -16.96 -3.60
CA ILE A 280 2.27 -17.36 -2.27
C ILE A 280 3.78 -17.48 -2.22
N LYS A 281 4.42 -18.08 -3.23
CA LYS A 281 5.89 -18.14 -3.31
C LYS A 281 6.49 -16.74 -3.40
N THR A 282 5.89 -15.84 -4.18
CA THR A 282 6.32 -14.44 -4.26
C THR A 282 6.17 -13.71 -2.92
N LEU A 283 5.06 -13.91 -2.19
CA LEU A 283 4.89 -13.39 -0.82
C LEU A 283 6.00 -13.87 0.12
N VAL A 284 6.30 -15.18 0.11
CA VAL A 284 7.32 -15.77 0.97
C VAL A 284 8.70 -15.20 0.67
N ASN A 285 9.05 -15.06 -0.62
CA ASN A 285 10.30 -14.42 -1.04
C ASN A 285 10.37 -12.95 -0.63
N THR A 286 9.26 -12.21 -0.79
CA THR A 286 9.15 -10.81 -0.33
C THR A 286 9.36 -10.72 1.18
N ALA A 287 8.71 -11.59 1.96
CA ALA A 287 8.86 -11.64 3.41
C ALA A 287 10.33 -11.90 3.83
N LYS A 288 11.05 -12.77 3.12
CA LYS A 288 12.48 -13.04 3.36
C LYS A 288 13.34 -11.79 3.14
N ILE A 289 13.16 -11.10 2.00
CA ILE A 289 13.88 -9.86 1.69
C ILE A 289 13.63 -8.81 2.77
N VAL A 290 12.36 -8.61 3.13
CA VAL A 290 11.91 -7.65 4.13
C VAL A 290 12.55 -7.87 5.50
N LYS A 291 12.72 -9.12 5.94
CA LYS A 291 13.32 -9.44 7.24
C LYS A 291 14.82 -9.23 7.27
N CYS A 292 15.50 -9.48 6.15
CA CYS A 292 16.91 -9.22 5.97
C CYS A 292 17.22 -7.75 5.63
N HIS A 293 16.21 -6.89 5.66
CA HIS A 293 16.30 -5.46 5.39
C HIS A 293 16.50 -4.70 6.71
N ARG A 294 17.75 -4.29 7.02
CA ARG A 294 18.04 -3.41 8.17
C ARG A 294 18.68 -2.12 7.65
N TYR A 295 17.97 -1.00 7.76
CA TYR A 295 18.61 0.31 7.60
C TYR A 295 19.07 0.88 8.93
N SER A 296 20.21 1.57 8.84
CA SER A 296 20.84 2.36 9.89
C SER A 296 19.89 3.37 10.56
N LEU A 297 20.18 3.67 11.82
CA LEU A 297 19.46 4.46 12.83
C LEU A 297 19.23 5.96 12.51
N ASN A 298 19.19 6.41 11.25
CA ASN A 298 18.77 7.80 10.99
C ASN A 298 18.02 8.02 9.67
N TRP A 299 16.89 8.70 9.85
CA TRP A 299 15.96 9.34 8.90
C TRP A 299 15.11 8.48 7.99
N PHE A 300 15.50 7.24 7.79
CA PHE A 300 14.72 6.26 7.04
C PHE A 300 14.90 4.90 7.71
N ASP A 301 14.27 4.71 8.86
CA ASP A 301 14.00 3.35 9.36
C ASP A 301 12.57 2.96 8.92
N PRO A 302 12.29 2.70 7.62
CA PRO A 302 11.20 1.79 7.36
C PRO A 302 11.70 0.47 7.94
N GLN A 303 11.16 0.10 9.09
CA GLN A 303 11.15 -1.30 9.44
C GLN A 303 10.25 -1.91 8.36
N SER A 304 10.81 -2.24 7.19
CA SER A 304 10.09 -2.85 6.07
C SER A 304 9.30 -4.04 6.61
N LEU A 305 9.81 -4.69 7.65
CA LEU A 305 9.16 -5.71 8.44
C LEU A 305 7.89 -5.23 9.17
N ASP A 306 7.93 -4.11 9.89
CA ASP A 306 6.74 -3.57 10.56
C ASP A 306 5.71 -3.05 9.57
N TYR A 307 6.16 -2.45 8.46
CA TYR A 307 5.28 -2.04 7.39
C TYR A 307 4.65 -3.26 6.70
N PHE A 308 5.43 -4.31 6.41
CA PHE A 308 4.93 -5.58 5.90
C PHE A 308 3.94 -6.24 6.86
N ARG A 309 4.21 -6.19 8.17
CA ARG A 309 3.28 -6.65 9.20
C ARG A 309 1.98 -5.86 9.18
N THR A 310 2.05 -4.54 9.26
CA THR A 310 0.88 -3.66 9.24
C THR A 310 0.02 -3.90 8.00
N PHE A 311 0.67 -4.05 6.85
CA PHE A 311 0.02 -4.23 5.55
C PHE A 311 -0.63 -5.62 5.41
N PHE A 312 0.02 -6.70 5.87
CA PHE A 312 -0.47 -8.07 5.68
C PHE A 312 -1.17 -8.69 6.90
N THR A 313 -1.15 -8.06 8.09
CA THR A 313 -1.89 -8.54 9.27
C THR A 313 -3.39 -8.71 9.01
N PRO A 314 -4.11 -7.76 8.38
CA PRO A 314 -5.53 -7.94 8.05
C PRO A 314 -5.78 -9.14 7.13
N HIS A 315 -4.78 -9.54 6.34
CA HIS A 315 -4.85 -10.68 5.42
C HIS A 315 -4.44 -12.02 6.06
N SER A 316 -4.12 -12.03 7.36
CA SER A 316 -3.78 -13.24 8.11
C SER A 316 -4.95 -13.79 8.94
N GLU A 317 -6.05 -13.04 9.04
CA GLU A 317 -7.24 -13.42 9.79
C GLU A 317 -8.15 -14.29 8.93
N ILE A 318 -8.65 -15.40 9.48
CA ILE A 318 -9.58 -16.31 8.80
C ILE A 318 -10.87 -16.42 9.62
N LYS A 319 -12.02 -16.53 8.95
CA LYS A 319 -13.31 -16.76 9.59
C LYS A 319 -13.57 -18.27 9.70
N VAL A 320 -14.39 -18.68 10.68
CA VAL A 320 -14.84 -20.07 10.82
C VAL A 320 -15.66 -20.48 9.60
N TYR A 321 -15.48 -21.71 9.13
CA TYR A 321 -16.25 -22.26 8.01
C TYR A 321 -17.75 -22.32 8.33
N THR A 322 -18.56 -21.67 7.52
CA THR A 322 -20.04 -21.70 7.60
C THR A 322 -20.68 -22.18 6.30
N GLY A 323 -19.87 -22.79 5.42
CA GLY A 323 -20.26 -23.21 4.08
C GLY A 323 -21.04 -24.52 4.04
N THR A 324 -21.32 -25.01 2.83
CA THR A 324 -22.05 -26.26 2.59
C THR A 324 -21.16 -27.50 2.57
N SER A 325 -21.73 -28.70 2.45
CA SER A 325 -20.99 -29.97 2.31
C SER A 325 -20.35 -30.19 0.91
N SER A 326 -20.20 -29.15 0.10
CA SER A 326 -19.65 -29.25 -1.26
C SER A 326 -18.13 -29.43 -1.24
N PHE A 327 -17.62 -30.44 -1.94
CA PHE A 327 -16.16 -30.66 -2.05
C PHE A 327 -15.44 -29.45 -2.68
N ILE A 328 -16.06 -28.75 -3.64
CA ILE A 328 -15.47 -27.55 -4.27
C ILE A 328 -15.29 -26.45 -3.22
N GLU A 329 -16.34 -26.15 -2.46
CA GLU A 329 -16.33 -25.09 -1.45
C GLU A 329 -15.36 -25.41 -0.30
N ILE A 330 -15.32 -26.68 0.13
CA ILE A 330 -14.37 -27.15 1.14
C ILE A 330 -12.94 -26.99 0.62
N ASN A 331 -12.67 -27.37 -0.63
CA ASN A 331 -11.36 -27.22 -1.25
C ASN A 331 -10.92 -25.75 -1.34
N GLU A 332 -11.80 -24.85 -1.79
CA GLU A 332 -11.54 -23.41 -1.82
C GLU A 332 -11.25 -22.84 -0.43
N TYR A 333 -12.00 -23.28 0.58
CA TYR A 333 -11.74 -22.86 1.96
C TYR A 333 -10.41 -23.42 2.51
N LEU A 334 -10.04 -24.67 2.19
CA LEU A 334 -8.74 -25.23 2.57
C LEU A 334 -7.58 -24.46 1.90
N GLN A 335 -7.73 -24.07 0.64
CA GLN A 335 -6.76 -23.21 -0.05
C GLN A 335 -6.63 -21.85 0.65
N SER A 336 -7.76 -21.24 1.01
CA SER A 336 -7.80 -19.98 1.77
C SER A 336 -7.09 -20.14 3.13
N TYR A 337 -7.40 -21.20 3.87
CA TYR A 337 -6.77 -21.47 5.15
C TYR A 337 -5.24 -21.60 5.04
N LEU A 338 -4.76 -22.39 4.09
CA LEU A 338 -3.32 -22.56 3.87
C LEU A 338 -2.64 -21.23 3.54
N MET A 339 -3.26 -20.42 2.68
CA MET A 339 -2.75 -19.10 2.34
C MET A 339 -2.69 -18.18 3.58
N HIS A 340 -3.76 -18.07 4.36
CA HIS A 340 -3.81 -17.21 5.55
C HIS A 340 -2.79 -17.67 6.60
N GLU A 341 -2.63 -18.98 6.79
CA GLU A 341 -1.65 -19.55 7.70
C GLU A 341 -0.21 -19.29 7.24
N ILE A 342 0.07 -19.39 5.93
CA ILE A 342 1.36 -19.02 5.34
C ILE A 342 1.64 -17.52 5.54
N ILE A 343 0.68 -16.64 5.25
CA ILE A 343 0.80 -15.19 5.53
C ILE A 343 1.14 -14.97 7.01
N ARG A 344 0.37 -15.57 7.92
CA ARG A 344 0.58 -15.45 9.37
C ARG A 344 1.97 -15.91 9.79
N LEU A 345 2.50 -16.98 9.20
CA LEU A 345 3.87 -17.45 9.45
C LEU A 345 4.93 -16.55 8.81
N CYS A 346 4.70 -16.02 7.62
CA CYS A 346 5.55 -15.00 6.99
C CYS A 346 5.66 -13.75 7.85
N LEU A 347 4.60 -13.32 8.53
CA LEU A 347 4.65 -12.18 9.46
C LEU A 347 5.54 -12.44 10.68
N LEU A 348 5.61 -13.70 11.13
CA LEU A 348 6.45 -14.14 12.25
C LEU A 348 7.90 -14.36 11.87
N ASN A 349 8.16 -14.98 10.71
CA ASN A 349 9.45 -15.55 10.28
C ASN A 349 10.65 -14.76 10.86
N GLU A 350 11.30 -15.32 11.86
CA GLU A 350 12.40 -14.68 12.55
C GLU A 350 13.65 -14.89 11.72
N LEU A 351 14.54 -13.90 11.66
CA LEU A 351 15.62 -13.76 10.65
C LEU A 351 16.46 -15.02 10.35
N ASP A 352 16.49 -16.03 11.23
CA ASP A 352 17.25 -17.28 11.04
C ASP A 352 16.49 -18.54 11.54
N ASN A 353 15.16 -18.49 11.68
CA ASN A 353 14.38 -19.60 12.22
C ASN A 353 14.02 -20.64 11.14
N LYS A 354 14.94 -21.59 10.92
CA LYS A 354 14.77 -22.72 9.98
C LYS A 354 13.50 -23.55 10.23
N TYR A 355 12.99 -23.61 11.47
CA TYR A 355 11.77 -24.36 11.76
C TYR A 355 10.53 -23.69 11.17
N ILE A 356 10.44 -22.35 11.24
CA ILE A 356 9.35 -21.60 10.62
C ILE A 356 9.45 -21.68 9.10
N GLU A 357 10.66 -21.58 8.54
CA GLU A 357 10.87 -21.70 7.09
C GLU A 357 10.45 -23.09 6.57
N ASN A 358 10.89 -24.16 7.22
CA ASN A 358 10.47 -25.51 6.86
C ASN A 358 8.95 -25.68 6.98
N LYS A 359 8.34 -25.13 8.03
CA LYS A 359 6.89 -25.19 8.21
C LYS A 359 6.13 -24.45 7.11
N ILE A 360 6.63 -23.29 6.68
CA ILE A 360 6.09 -22.56 5.51
C ILE A 360 6.20 -23.40 4.24
N ASN A 361 7.38 -23.98 3.97
CA ASN A 361 7.59 -24.80 2.78
C ASN A 361 6.64 -26.01 2.75
N ASN A 362 6.47 -26.71 3.87
CA ASN A 362 5.54 -27.84 3.97
C ASN A 362 4.09 -27.40 3.71
N PHE A 363 3.66 -26.22 4.19
CA PHE A 363 2.33 -25.71 3.87
C PHE A 363 2.16 -25.32 2.39
N ILE A 364 3.24 -24.86 1.73
CA ILE A 364 3.23 -24.62 0.28
C ILE A 364 3.09 -25.94 -0.48
N GLU A 365 3.79 -27.00 -0.07
CA GLU A 365 3.67 -28.34 -0.67
C GLU A 365 2.24 -28.88 -0.53
N GLU A 366 1.60 -28.69 0.63
CA GLU A 366 0.19 -29.07 0.80
C GLU A 366 -0.75 -28.24 -0.07
N LEU A 367 -0.47 -26.94 -0.26
CA LEU A 367 -1.24 -26.09 -1.17
C LEU A 367 -1.08 -26.54 -2.63
N GLU A 368 0.14 -26.91 -3.04
CA GLU A 368 0.40 -27.48 -4.36
C GLU A 368 -0.32 -28.81 -4.57
N TYR A 369 -0.32 -29.67 -3.56
CA TYR A 369 -1.04 -30.94 -3.59
C TYR A 369 -2.55 -30.72 -3.74
N LEU A 370 -3.11 -29.76 -3.01
CA LEU A 370 -4.54 -29.42 -3.03
C LEU A 370 -4.98 -28.82 -4.37
N VAL A 371 -4.14 -27.98 -5.00
CA VAL A 371 -4.45 -27.35 -6.29
C VAL A 371 -4.29 -28.32 -7.47
N SER A 372 -3.39 -29.30 -7.37
CA SER A 372 -3.09 -30.25 -8.46
C SER A 372 -3.82 -31.59 -8.36
N GLY A 373 -4.42 -31.89 -7.21
CA GLY A 373 -5.08 -33.16 -6.94
C GLY A 373 -6.47 -33.32 -7.55
N GLN A 374 -6.93 -34.57 -7.62
CA GLN A 374 -8.31 -34.86 -7.99
C GLN A 374 -9.25 -34.53 -6.83
N LEU A 375 -10.21 -33.64 -7.09
CA LEU A 375 -11.17 -33.20 -6.09
C LEU A 375 -12.13 -34.32 -5.67
N ASN A 376 -11.87 -34.93 -4.52
CA ASN A 376 -12.74 -35.93 -3.90
C ASN A 376 -12.57 -35.95 -2.37
N GLY A 377 -13.51 -36.60 -1.67
CA GLY A 377 -13.51 -36.66 -0.20
C GLY A 377 -12.23 -37.24 0.40
N ALA A 378 -11.66 -38.31 -0.17
CA ALA A 378 -10.43 -38.92 0.34
C ALA A 378 -9.20 -38.00 0.18
N HIS A 379 -9.13 -37.25 -0.90
CA HIS A 379 -8.10 -36.25 -1.15
C HIS A 379 -8.17 -35.09 -0.14
N LEU A 380 -9.38 -34.60 0.15
CA LEU A 380 -9.61 -33.53 1.13
C LEU A 380 -9.34 -34.00 2.57
N ASP A 381 -9.77 -35.21 2.92
CA ASP A 381 -9.54 -35.80 4.24
C ASP A 381 -8.04 -36.04 4.50
N SER A 382 -7.34 -36.64 3.53
CA SER A 382 -5.88 -36.80 3.60
C SER A 382 -5.14 -35.46 3.74
N THR A 383 -5.62 -34.41 3.05
CA THR A 383 -5.05 -33.07 3.19
C THR A 383 -5.30 -32.50 4.60
N LEU A 384 -6.50 -32.65 5.16
CA LEU A 384 -6.81 -32.22 6.53
C LEU A 384 -5.94 -32.94 7.58
N GLU A 385 -5.66 -34.22 7.40
CA GLU A 385 -4.76 -34.99 8.29
C GLU A 385 -3.31 -34.50 8.22
N ARG A 386 -2.80 -34.23 7.00
CA ARG A 386 -1.45 -33.69 6.84
C ARG A 386 -1.34 -32.28 7.40
N ILE A 387 -2.33 -31.42 7.17
CA ILE A 387 -2.39 -30.08 7.79
C ILE A 387 -2.43 -30.20 9.32
N ASN A 388 -3.19 -31.14 9.90
CA ASN A 388 -3.20 -31.38 11.34
C ASN A 388 -1.80 -31.69 11.87
N THR A 389 -1.13 -32.63 11.20
CA THR A 389 0.23 -33.06 11.54
C THR A 389 1.21 -31.89 11.48
N LEU A 390 1.17 -31.07 10.43
CA LEU A 390 1.98 -29.86 10.34
C LEU A 390 1.62 -28.83 11.40
N SER A 391 0.33 -28.68 11.75
CA SER A 391 -0.14 -27.69 12.72
C SER A 391 0.45 -27.94 14.11
N THR A 392 0.60 -29.20 14.51
CA THR A 392 1.15 -29.62 15.82
C THR A 392 2.67 -29.52 15.91
N GLN A 393 3.38 -29.38 14.79
CA GLN A 393 4.83 -29.16 14.79
C GLN A 393 5.19 -27.83 15.46
N GLY A 394 6.12 -27.88 16.41
CA GLY A 394 6.62 -26.69 17.13
C GLY A 394 7.33 -25.69 16.22
N ARG A 395 7.33 -24.42 16.62
CA ARG A 395 7.99 -23.30 15.89
C ARG A 395 9.44 -23.05 16.34
N HIS A 396 9.86 -23.74 17.40
CA HIS A 396 11.20 -23.68 17.97
C HIS A 396 11.57 -25.06 18.51
N TRP A 397 12.88 -25.27 18.70
CA TRP A 397 13.43 -26.46 19.32
C TRP A 397 12.88 -26.74 20.73
N PHE A 398 12.54 -25.69 21.50
CA PHE A 398 11.77 -25.83 22.73
C PHE A 398 10.27 -25.80 22.43
N GLY A 399 9.65 -26.97 22.28
CA GLY A 399 8.21 -27.14 22.08
C GLY A 399 7.31 -26.71 23.26
N ILE A 400 7.82 -25.88 24.18
CA ILE A 400 7.14 -25.43 25.40
C ILE A 400 6.09 -24.35 25.09
N TRP A 401 6.30 -23.58 24.02
CA TRP A 401 5.32 -22.61 23.53
C TRP A 401 4.39 -23.32 22.56
N GLY A 402 3.17 -23.60 23.00
CA GLY A 402 2.14 -24.23 22.16
C GLY A 402 2.06 -23.59 20.77
N SER A 403 1.93 -24.43 19.76
CA SER A 403 1.82 -23.99 18.37
C SER A 403 0.53 -23.20 18.19
N LYS A 404 0.57 -21.86 18.00
CA LYS A 404 -0.66 -21.11 17.61
C LYS A 404 -1.31 -21.70 16.34
N SER A 405 -0.58 -22.47 15.53
CA SER A 405 -1.10 -23.14 14.33
C SER A 405 -2.04 -24.29 14.70
N GLU A 406 -1.78 -25.00 15.80
CA GLU A 406 -2.67 -26.06 16.30
C GLU A 406 -3.99 -25.47 16.80
N LEU A 407 -3.94 -24.34 17.52
CA LEU A 407 -5.14 -23.61 17.92
C LEU A 407 -5.95 -23.14 16.71
N HIS A 408 -5.27 -22.61 15.69
CA HIS A 408 -5.91 -22.22 14.43
C HIS A 408 -6.55 -23.42 13.73
N TYR A 409 -5.87 -24.56 13.66
CA TYR A 409 -6.42 -25.78 13.09
C TYR A 409 -7.71 -26.21 13.79
N LYS A 410 -7.67 -26.32 15.13
CA LYS A 410 -8.83 -26.68 15.96
C LYS A 410 -10.01 -25.72 15.78
N THR A 411 -9.71 -24.43 15.66
CA THR A 411 -10.75 -23.40 15.51
C THR A 411 -11.38 -23.40 14.12
N TYR A 412 -10.57 -23.53 13.07
CA TYR A 412 -11.00 -23.22 11.71
C TYR A 412 -11.13 -24.41 10.77
N LEU A 413 -10.46 -25.54 11.04
CA LEU A 413 -10.46 -26.74 10.19
C LEU A 413 -11.11 -27.96 10.82
N GLU A 414 -11.02 -28.12 12.14
CA GLU A 414 -11.67 -29.25 12.83
C GLU A 414 -13.19 -29.35 12.56
N PRO A 415 -13.96 -28.25 12.49
CA PRO A 415 -15.38 -28.32 12.12
C PRO A 415 -15.64 -28.93 10.73
N ILE A 416 -14.69 -28.82 9.80
CA ILE A 416 -14.83 -29.32 8.43
C ILE A 416 -14.77 -30.85 8.39
N LYS A 417 -14.08 -31.49 9.34
CA LYS A 417 -14.03 -32.96 9.40
C LYS A 417 -15.41 -33.58 9.51
N ASN A 418 -16.26 -33.00 10.37
CA ASN A 418 -17.63 -33.48 10.55
C ASN A 418 -18.46 -33.26 9.28
N ILE A 419 -18.28 -32.12 8.61
CA ILE A 419 -18.96 -31.78 7.36
C ILE A 419 -18.53 -32.70 6.20
N LEU A 420 -17.25 -33.10 6.15
CA LEU A 420 -16.72 -34.05 5.16
C LEU A 420 -17.30 -35.45 5.35
N ILE A 421 -17.47 -35.90 6.59
CA ILE A 421 -18.13 -37.18 6.89
C ILE A 421 -19.58 -37.13 6.35
N ASP A 422 -20.32 -36.07 6.68
CA ASP A 422 -21.69 -35.87 6.17
C ASP A 422 -21.75 -35.77 4.63
N ALA A 423 -20.76 -35.13 4.01
CA ALA A 423 -20.65 -35.01 2.55
C ALA A 423 -20.43 -36.37 1.87
N GLN A 424 -19.56 -37.21 2.45
CA GLN A 424 -19.26 -38.55 1.93
C GLN A 424 -20.47 -39.48 2.06
N GLU A 425 -21.22 -39.41 3.17
CA GLU A 425 -22.44 -40.20 3.37
C GLU A 425 -23.53 -39.81 2.36
N ASN A 426 -23.70 -38.53 2.06
CA ASN A 426 -24.72 -38.05 1.10
C ASN A 426 -24.41 -38.43 -0.37
N VAL A 427 -23.14 -38.61 -0.75
CA VAL A 427 -22.74 -39.07 -2.10
C VAL A 427 -23.10 -40.56 -2.31
N ILE A 428 -23.08 -41.38 -1.25
CA ILE A 428 -23.41 -42.81 -1.32
C ILE A 428 -24.90 -43.02 -1.63
N TRP A 429 -25.78 -42.11 -1.19
CA TRP A 429 -27.24 -42.21 -1.41
C TRP A 429 -27.72 -41.67 -2.77
N GLN A 430 -26.85 -41.06 -3.57
CA GLN A 430 -27.21 -40.48 -4.88
C GLN A 430 -26.78 -41.31 -6.09
N GLN A 431 -26.20 -42.50 -5.90
CA GLN A 431 -25.94 -43.41 -7.03
C GLN A 431 -27.23 -44.15 -7.41
N PRO A 432 -27.75 -44.00 -8.65
CA PRO A 432 -28.88 -44.78 -9.10
C PRO A 432 -28.46 -46.26 -9.22
N PHE A 433 -29.25 -47.14 -8.62
CA PHE A 433 -29.15 -48.59 -8.76
C PHE A 433 -29.29 -49.05 -10.22
#